data_AF-A0A107WZ50-F1
#
_entry.id   AF-A0A107WZ50-F1
#
_cell.length_a   1.000
_cell.length_b   1.000
_cell.length_c   1.000
_cell.angle_alpha   90.00
_cell.angle_beta   90.00
_cell.angle_gamma   90.00
#
_symmetry.space_group_name_H-M   'P 1'
#
loop_
_entity.id
_entity.type
_entity.pdbx_description
1 polymer ?
#
loop_
_entity_poly.entity_id
_entity_poly.type
_entity_poly.pdbx_seq_one_letter_code
_entity_poly.pdbx_strand_id
1 'polypeptide(L)'
;MSRDNLLESLKEFAAQRAISEDQLRTMIDDEVRVLAADARVHDYVHVFAIRHLRDRMRKLDEQAAQAAQADHGRQADNAPPGHTSTEPTRHASQRL
;
A
#
# COMPACT_ATOMS: atom_id res chain seq x y z
N MET A 1 13.21 6.86 19.16
CA MET A 1 13.57 8.30 19.16
C MET A 1 12.65 9.00 18.17
N SER A 2 11.57 9.62 18.64
CA SER A 2 10.56 10.21 17.75
C SER A 2 11.12 11.48 17.11
N ARG A 3 10.86 11.67 15.82
CA ARG A 3 11.26 12.86 15.03
C ARG A 3 10.78 14.15 15.68
N ASP A 4 9.66 14.06 16.40
CA ASP A 4 9.04 15.13 17.17
C ASP A 4 9.97 15.69 18.25
N ASN A 5 10.80 14.86 18.87
CA ASN A 5 11.75 15.31 19.90
C ASN A 5 12.89 16.15 19.30
N LEU A 6 13.30 15.89 18.06
CA LEU A 6 14.42 16.62 17.45
C LEU A 6 14.00 18.04 17.05
N LEU A 7 12.79 18.20 16.50
CA LEU A 7 12.26 19.51 16.13
C LEU A 7 11.99 20.36 17.38
N GLU A 8 11.44 19.77 18.44
CA GLU A 8 11.19 20.51 19.68
C GLU A 8 12.49 20.97 20.36
N SER A 9 13.52 20.12 20.43
CA SER A 9 14.84 20.56 20.91
C SER A 9 15.45 21.68 20.06
N LEU A 10 15.22 21.66 18.74
CA LEU A 10 15.69 22.72 17.85
C LEU A 10 14.93 24.03 18.06
N LYS A 11 13.61 23.97 18.30
CA LYS A 11 12.79 25.15 18.64
C LYS A 11 13.22 25.77 19.96
N GLU A 12 13.50 24.97 20.98
CA GLU A 12 14.01 25.45 22.28
C GLU A 12 15.34 26.21 22.10
N PHE A 13 16.24 25.67 21.28
CA PHE A 13 17.51 26.33 20.97
C PHE A 13 17.34 27.63 20.16
N ALA A 14 16.40 27.65 19.22
CA ALA A 14 16.06 28.84 18.44
C ALA A 14 15.48 29.95 19.34
N ALA A 15 14.60 29.59 20.28
CA ALA A 15 14.02 30.51 21.25
C ALA A 15 15.10 31.16 22.15
N GLN A 16 16.09 30.38 22.60
CA GLN A 16 17.24 30.89 23.36
C GLN A 16 18.07 31.93 22.57
N ARG A 17 18.01 31.88 21.24
CA ARG A 17 18.72 32.79 20.33
C ARG A 17 17.85 33.91 19.78
N ALA A 18 16.63 34.06 20.29
CA ALA A 18 15.62 34.99 19.77
C ALA A 18 15.35 34.83 18.26
N ILE A 19 15.52 33.60 17.75
CA ILE A 19 15.18 33.24 16.37
C ILE A 19 13.69 32.93 16.33
N SER A 20 12.94 33.63 15.46
CA SER A 20 11.52 33.38 15.27
C SER A 20 11.28 32.04 14.56
N GLU A 21 10.07 31.50 14.65
CA GLU A 21 9.71 30.25 13.97
C GLU A 21 9.86 30.35 12.44
N ASP A 22 9.46 31.48 11.85
CA ASP A 22 9.61 31.73 10.42
C ASP A 22 11.08 31.79 9.99
N GLN A 23 11.92 32.41 10.81
CA GLN A 23 13.36 32.46 10.57
C GLN A 23 14.00 31.08 10.71
N LEU A 24 13.61 30.31 11.73
CA LEU A 24 14.06 28.93 11.91
C LEU A 24 13.67 28.05 10.72
N ARG A 25 12.44 28.20 10.22
CA ARG A 25 11.97 27.47 9.05
C ARG A 25 12.77 27.79 7.80
N THR A 26 13.05 29.07 7.57
CA THR A 26 13.91 29.53 6.47
C THR A 26 15.31 28.92 6.56
N MET A 27 15.91 28.90 7.77
CA MET A 27 17.22 28.29 8.00
C MET A 27 17.22 26.78 7.73
N ILE A 28 16.15 26.07 8.11
CA ILE A 28 16.00 24.63 7.80
C ILE A 28 15.91 24.40 6.29
N ASP A 29 15.11 25.22 5.59
CA ASP A 29 14.93 25.09 4.14
C ASP A 29 16.25 25.36 3.39
N ASP A 30 17.02 26.36 3.83
CA ASP A 30 18.35 26.66 3.30
C ASP A 30 19.33 25.50 3.54
N GLU A 31 19.36 24.95 4.76
CA GLU A 31 20.21 23.81 5.10
C GLU A 31 19.85 22.57 4.27
N VAL A 32 18.56 22.29 4.11
CA VAL A 32 18.08 21.20 3.23
C VAL A 32 18.52 21.43 1.79
N ARG A 33 18.44 22.66 1.29
CA ARG A 33 18.85 23.01 -0.08
C ARG A 33 20.35 22.81 -0.29
N VAL A 34 21.18 23.22 0.66
CA VAL A 34 22.63 23.01 0.62
C VAL A 34 22.97 21.52 0.66
N LEU A 35 22.37 20.77 1.57
CA LEU A 35 22.57 19.32 1.67
C LEU A 35 22.07 18.60 0.42
N ALA A 36 20.97 19.05 -0.20
CA ALA A 36 20.47 18.47 -1.43
C ALA A 36 21.34 18.77 -2.66
N ALA A 37 22.12 19.84 -2.62
CA ALA A 37 23.01 20.23 -3.72
C ALA A 37 24.26 19.35 -3.79
N ASP A 38 24.85 19.00 -2.63
CA ASP A 38 26.08 18.20 -2.54
C ASP A 38 25.83 16.72 -2.23
N ALA A 39 24.78 16.38 -1.47
CA ALA A 39 24.42 15.00 -1.23
C ALA A 39 23.60 14.47 -2.40
N ARG A 40 23.77 13.18 -2.70
CA ARG A 40 22.93 12.41 -3.61
C ARG A 40 21.53 12.28 -2.99
N VAL A 41 20.81 13.37 -2.80
CA VAL A 41 19.43 13.42 -2.31
C VAL A 41 18.56 12.46 -3.13
N HIS A 42 18.90 12.33 -4.41
CA HIS A 42 18.35 11.32 -5.32
C HIS A 42 18.46 9.89 -4.79
N ASP A 43 19.58 9.48 -4.17
CA ASP A 43 19.76 8.14 -3.61
C ASP A 43 18.84 7.91 -2.39
N TYR A 44 18.73 8.90 -1.51
CA TYR A 44 17.85 8.81 -0.35
C TYR A 44 16.37 8.81 -0.76
N VAL A 45 15.99 9.66 -1.71
CA VAL A 45 14.63 9.70 -2.28
C VAL A 45 14.30 8.38 -2.99
N HIS A 46 15.28 7.72 -3.62
CA HIS A 46 15.09 6.43 -4.30
C HIS A 46 14.58 5.34 -3.33
N VAL A 47 15.16 5.27 -2.13
CA VAL A 47 14.74 4.30 -1.11
C VAL A 47 13.28 4.55 -0.67
N PHE A 48 12.92 5.81 -0.46
CA PHE A 48 11.53 6.18 -0.13
C PHE A 48 10.58 5.88 -1.30
N ALA A 49 10.99 6.15 -2.53
CA ALA A 49 10.21 5.87 -3.73
C ALA A 49 9.94 4.37 -3.92
N ILE A 50 10.95 3.51 -3.73
CA ILE A 50 10.79 2.05 -3.78
C ILE A 50 9.79 1.59 -2.71
N ARG A 51 9.95 2.07 -1.46
CA ARG A 51 9.03 1.72 -0.38
C ARG A 51 7.59 2.10 -0.69
N HIS A 52 7.38 3.35 -1.12
CA HIS A 52 6.05 3.85 -1.48
C HIS A 52 5.46 3.11 -2.68
N LEU A 53 6.27 2.78 -3.68
CA LEU A 53 5.82 2.03 -4.84
C LEU A 53 5.40 0.61 -4.45
N ARG A 54 6.19 -0.07 -3.62
CA ARG A 54 5.83 -1.41 -3.09
C ARG A 54 4.52 -1.37 -2.31
N ASP A 55 4.33 -0.37 -1.46
CA ASP A 55 3.08 -0.22 -0.69
C ASP A 55 1.88 0.06 -1.60
N ARG A 56 2.06 0.83 -2.68
CA ARG A 56 1.02 1.02 -3.70
C ARG A 56 0.71 -0.27 -4.46
N MET A 57 1.72 -1.03 -4.87
CA MET A 57 1.52 -2.31 -5.55
C MET A 57 0.74 -3.30 -4.68
N ARG A 58 1.09 -3.43 -3.39
CA ARG A 58 0.35 -4.29 -2.47
C ARG A 58 -1.13 -3.91 -2.37
N LYS A 59 -1.44 -2.61 -2.29
CA LYS A 59 -2.84 -2.13 -2.27
C LYS A 59 -3.60 -2.46 -3.56
N LEU A 60 -2.93 -2.39 -4.71
CA LEU A 60 -3.52 -2.78 -6.00
C LEU A 60 -3.82 -4.27 -6.04
N ASP A 61 -2.90 -5.12 -5.54
CA ASP A 61 -3.12 -6.57 -5.45
C ASP A 61 -4.29 -6.91 -4.52
N GLU A 62 -4.38 -6.24 -3.36
CA GLU A 62 -5.51 -6.38 -2.42
C GLU A 62 -6.85 -6.01 -3.09
N GLN A 63 -6.89 -4.93 -3.86
CA GLN A 63 -8.09 -4.51 -4.60
C GLN A 63 -8.47 -5.51 -5.70
N ALA A 64 -7.47 -6.03 -6.43
CA ALA A 64 -7.70 -7.04 -7.46
C ALA A 64 -8.24 -8.35 -6.86
N ALA A 65 -7.71 -8.77 -5.72
CA ALA A 65 -8.21 -9.94 -4.99
C ALA A 65 -9.66 -9.78 -4.52
N GLN A 66 -10.03 -8.59 -4.02
CA GLN A 66 -11.40 -8.27 -3.63
C GLN A 66 -12.37 -8.28 -4.83
N ALA A 67 -11.94 -7.73 -5.98
CA ALA A 67 -12.73 -7.75 -7.20
C ALA A 67 -12.95 -9.19 -7.71
N ALA A 68 -11.93 -10.03 -7.66
CA ALA A 68 -12.04 -11.44 -8.04
C ALA A 68 -12.98 -12.22 -7.11
N GLN A 69 -12.94 -11.97 -5.80
CA GLN A 69 -13.85 -12.60 -4.83
C GLN A 69 -15.31 -12.18 -5.05
N ALA A 70 -15.56 -10.90 -5.39
CA ALA A 70 -16.89 -10.42 -5.72
C ALA A 70 -17.46 -11.07 -6.99
N ASP A 71 -16.61 -11.37 -7.98
CA ASP A 71 -17.01 -12.06 -9.21
C ASP A 71 -17.32 -13.55 -8.97
N HIS A 72 -16.48 -14.24 -8.16
CA HIS A 72 -16.72 -15.64 -7.78
C HIS A 72 -17.99 -15.82 -6.93
N GLY A 73 -18.30 -14.87 -6.03
CA GLY A 73 -19.56 -14.88 -5.27
C GLY A 73 -20.79 -14.73 -6.17
N ARG A 74 -20.69 -13.90 -7.22
CA ARG A 74 -21.76 -13.68 -8.19
C ARG A 74 -21.97 -14.86 -9.13
N GLN A 75 -20.94 -15.65 -9.38
CA GLN A 75 -20.99 -16.86 -10.21
C GLN A 75 -21.53 -18.07 -9.43
N ALA A 76 -21.25 -18.17 -8.12
CA ALA A 76 -21.84 -19.19 -7.24
C ALA A 76 -23.36 -19.01 -7.05
N ASP A 77 -23.84 -17.76 -6.98
CA ASP A 77 -25.28 -17.45 -6.87
C ASP A 77 -26.05 -17.64 -8.19
N ASN A 78 -25.37 -17.86 -9.33
CA ASN A 78 -25.98 -17.97 -10.66
C ASN A 78 -25.81 -19.37 -11.29
N ALA A 79 -25.36 -20.37 -10.52
CA ALA A 79 -25.30 -21.75 -10.97
C ALA A 79 -26.73 -22.35 -11.07
N PRO A 80 -27.18 -22.82 -12.25
CA PRO A 80 -28.49 -23.44 -12.38
C PRO A 80 -28.51 -24.79 -11.63
N PRO A 81 -29.61 -25.17 -10.97
CA PRO A 81 -29.70 -26.45 -10.29
C PRO A 81 -29.65 -27.57 -11.34
N GLY A 82 -28.50 -28.24 -11.43
CA GLY A 82 -28.31 -29.41 -12.27
C GLY A 82 -29.29 -30.50 -11.87
N HIS A 83 -30.18 -30.83 -12.79
CA HIS A 83 -31.18 -31.88 -12.70
C HIS A 83 -30.57 -33.21 -12.24
N THR A 84 -30.97 -33.70 -11.06
CA THR A 84 -30.91 -35.12 -10.73
C THR A 84 -31.98 -35.83 -11.56
N SER A 85 -31.67 -36.13 -12.82
CA SER A 85 -32.53 -36.94 -13.67
C SER A 85 -32.38 -38.40 -13.24
N THR A 86 -33.31 -38.85 -12.42
CA THR A 86 -33.61 -40.26 -12.15
C THR A 86 -34.01 -40.95 -13.45
N GLU A 87 -33.22 -41.89 -13.94
CA GLU A 87 -33.66 -42.80 -15.00
C GLU A 87 -33.92 -44.21 -14.42
N PRO A 88 -35.14 -44.75 -14.56
CA PRO A 88 -35.47 -46.11 -14.16
C PRO A 88 -35.20 -47.13 -15.29
N THR A 89 -34.50 -48.21 -14.94
CA THR A 89 -34.67 -49.62 -15.39
C THR A 89 -35.09 -49.90 -16.85
N ARG A 90 -34.26 -50.64 -17.62
CA ARG A 90 -34.55 -52.02 -18.09
C ARG A 90 -33.45 -52.67 -18.96
N HIS A 91 -33.11 -53.90 -18.55
CA HIS A 91 -32.71 -55.11 -19.31
C HIS A 91 -31.76 -55.04 -20.51
N ALA A 92 -30.61 -55.72 -20.37
CA ALA A 92 -29.98 -56.47 -21.46
C ALA A 92 -29.56 -57.85 -20.95
N SER A 93 -30.32 -58.87 -21.37
CA SER A 93 -29.96 -60.28 -21.28
C SER A 93 -28.78 -60.57 -22.21
N GLN A 94 -27.68 -61.11 -21.67
CA GLN A 94 -26.83 -62.12 -22.34
C GLN A 94 -25.61 -62.41 -21.47
N ARG A 95 -25.58 -63.58 -20.82
CA ARG A 95 -24.33 -64.33 -20.60
C ARG A 95 -24.64 -65.83 -20.52
N LEU A 96 -23.94 -66.55 -21.40
CA LEU A 96 -23.50 -67.96 -21.43
C LEU A 96 -24.50 -69.05 -21.04
#